data_AF-A0A3B9K8V3-F1
#
_entry.id   AF-A0A3B9K8V3-F1
#
_cell.length_a   1.000
_cell.length_b   1.000
_cell.length_c   1.000
_cell.angle_alpha   90.00
_cell.angle_beta   90.00
_cell.angle_gamma   90.00
#
_symmetry.space_group_name_H-M   'P 1'
#
loop_
_entity.id
_entity.type
_entity.pdbx_description
1 polymer ?
#
loop_
_entity_poly.entity_id
_entity_poly.type
_entity_poly.pdbx_seq_one_letter_code
_entity_poly.pdbx_strand_id
1 'polypeptide(L)'
;MKWKKYTMDTRTDAVDLLSASLDEIGIEGIQIEDNVPLTEEETKGMFIDILPELPPDDGTAKVSFFLDADLGPEEIAMTLSKVHDAVEELRMFADPGPCTIEESETEDKDWINNWKQYFKPFTVDDILIKPTWEEIPEEHKDKLLIQIDPGTAFGTGLHETTQLCIRQIREYVKPG
;
A
#
# COMPACT_ATOMS: atom_id res chain seq x y z
N MET A 1 -6.69 -6.22 -9.21
CA MET A 1 -7.05 -5.57 -10.49
C MET A 1 -5.77 -5.03 -11.13
N LYS A 2 -5.73 -4.89 -12.46
CA LYS A 2 -4.60 -4.25 -13.14
C LYS A 2 -4.98 -2.79 -13.38
N TRP A 3 -4.07 -1.87 -13.11
CA TRP A 3 -4.28 -0.44 -13.31
C TRP A 3 -3.19 0.09 -14.24
N LYS A 4 -3.58 0.95 -15.18
CA LYS A 4 -2.65 1.74 -15.97
C LYS A 4 -2.35 3.02 -15.21
N LYS A 5 -1.10 3.18 -14.78
CA LYS A 5 -0.58 4.37 -14.11
C LYS A 5 -0.03 5.31 -15.18
N TYR A 6 -0.57 6.51 -15.25
CA TYR A 6 -0.07 7.61 -16.08
C TYR A 6 0.61 8.63 -15.19
N THR A 7 1.89 8.90 -15.42
CA THR A 7 2.71 9.80 -14.60
C THR A 7 3.04 11.05 -15.39
N MET A 8 2.86 12.22 -14.78
CA MET A 8 3.18 13.51 -15.35
C MET A 8 4.24 14.23 -14.53
N ASP A 9 5.34 14.60 -15.17
CA ASP A 9 6.31 15.52 -14.56
C ASP A 9 5.74 16.94 -14.57
N THR A 10 5.68 17.56 -13.40
CA THR A 10 5.15 18.91 -13.17
C THR A 10 6.06 19.68 -12.22
N ARG A 11 5.68 20.94 -11.95
CA ARG A 11 6.30 21.74 -10.91
C ARG A 11 5.53 21.63 -9.60
N THR A 12 6.23 21.71 -8.48
CA THR A 12 5.64 21.65 -7.13
C THR A 12 4.54 22.70 -6.94
N ASP A 13 4.74 23.92 -7.44
CA ASP A 13 3.77 25.03 -7.34
C ASP A 13 2.52 24.86 -8.21
N ALA A 14 2.55 23.93 -9.17
CA ALA A 14 1.45 23.63 -10.07
C ALA A 14 0.64 22.40 -9.68
N VAL A 15 1.09 21.64 -8.67
CA VAL A 15 0.44 20.38 -8.23
C VAL A 15 -1.02 20.60 -7.87
N ASP A 16 -1.34 21.62 -7.07
CA ASP A 16 -2.71 21.89 -6.61
C ASP A 16 -3.65 22.21 -7.78
N LEU A 17 -3.19 23.05 -8.72
CA LEU A 17 -3.97 23.44 -9.89
C LEU A 17 -4.17 22.26 -10.84
N LEU A 18 -3.11 21.49 -11.10
CA LEU A 18 -3.19 20.29 -11.92
C LEU A 18 -4.13 19.26 -11.30
N SER A 19 -4.06 19.08 -9.98
CA SER A 19 -4.94 18.16 -9.24
C SER A 19 -6.41 18.57 -9.36
N ALA A 20 -6.71 19.86 -9.24
CA ALA A 20 -8.06 20.39 -9.44
C ALA A 20 -8.56 20.17 -10.88
N SER A 21 -7.71 20.41 -11.89
CA SER A 21 -8.05 20.16 -13.29
C SER A 21 -8.31 18.68 -13.59
N LEU A 22 -7.57 17.77 -12.94
CA LEU A 22 -7.79 16.32 -13.07
C LEU A 22 -9.10 15.89 -12.39
N ASP A 23 -9.42 16.45 -11.22
CA ASP A 23 -10.68 16.19 -10.52
C ASP A 23 -11.90 16.60 -11.37
N GLU A 24 -11.87 17.77 -12.01
CA GLU A 24 -12.95 18.28 -12.85
C GLU A 24 -13.28 17.38 -14.07
N ILE A 25 -12.28 16.67 -14.60
CA ILE A 25 -12.47 15.73 -15.72
C ILE A 25 -12.85 14.31 -15.27
N GLY A 26 -12.96 14.09 -13.95
CA GLY A 26 -13.41 12.85 -13.32
C GLY A 26 -12.29 11.93 -12.83
N ILE A 27 -11.06 12.43 -12.67
CA ILE A 27 -9.94 11.67 -12.10
C ILE A 27 -9.84 11.99 -10.61
N GLU A 28 -10.51 11.17 -9.80
CA GLU A 28 -10.58 11.36 -8.34
C GLU A 28 -9.36 10.76 -7.60
N GLY A 29 -8.62 9.85 -8.24
CA GLY A 29 -7.49 9.14 -7.66
C GLY A 29 -6.16 9.57 -8.25
N ILE A 30 -5.42 10.41 -7.50
CA ILE A 30 -4.08 10.85 -7.88
C ILE A 30 -3.03 10.48 -6.83
N GLN A 31 -1.80 10.30 -7.28
CA GLN A 31 -0.60 10.13 -6.46
C GLN A 31 0.35 11.29 -6.75
N ILE A 32 0.79 11.97 -5.70
CA ILE A 32 1.76 13.06 -5.78
C ILE A 32 3.09 12.54 -5.23
N GLU A 33 4.17 12.70 -5.98
CA GLU A 33 5.54 12.42 -5.55
C GLU A 33 6.36 13.70 -5.70
N ASP A 34 6.73 14.32 -4.58
CA ASP A 34 7.57 15.52 -4.52
C ASP A 34 8.61 15.40 -3.40
N ASN A 35 9.53 16.37 -3.35
CA ASN A 35 10.57 16.44 -2.33
C ASN A 35 10.30 17.59 -1.33
N VAL A 36 9.05 18.03 -1.18
CA VAL A 36 8.71 19.14 -0.28
C VAL A 36 8.84 18.65 1.17
N PRO A 37 9.74 19.25 1.98
CA PRO A 37 9.90 18.84 3.35
C PRO A 37 8.66 19.23 4.17
N LEU A 38 8.25 18.34 5.06
CA LEU A 38 7.21 18.63 6.04
C LEU A 38 7.66 19.76 6.98
N THR A 39 6.73 20.64 7.31
CA THR A 39 6.95 21.67 8.32
C THR A 39 7.08 21.07 9.72
N GLU A 40 7.69 21.81 10.65
CA GLU A 40 7.77 21.37 12.05
C GLU A 40 6.39 21.16 12.70
N GLU A 41 5.39 21.92 12.29
CA GLU A 41 4.02 21.79 12.82
C GLU A 41 3.34 20.52 12.31
N GLU A 42 3.46 20.21 11.02
CA GLU A 42 2.96 18.96 10.43
C GLU A 42 3.65 17.75 11.06
N THR A 43 4.97 17.84 11.24
CA THR A 43 5.79 16.79 11.85
C THR A 43 5.35 16.48 13.28
N LYS A 44 5.04 17.51 14.10
CA LYS A 44 4.60 17.32 15.49
C LYS A 44 3.22 16.67 15.60
N GLY A 45 2.38 16.78 14.56
CA GLY A 45 1.09 16.10 14.48
C GLY A 45 1.19 14.62 14.08
N MET A 46 2.34 14.20 13.53
CA MET A 46 2.55 12.83 13.08
C MET A 46 3.10 11.97 14.22
N PHE A 47 2.41 10.87 14.54
CA PHE A 47 2.88 9.86 15.50
C PHE A 47 3.90 8.92 14.85
N ILE A 48 4.99 9.47 14.30
CA ILE A 48 6.00 8.71 13.58
C ILE A 48 7.36 8.90 14.26
N ASP A 49 7.96 7.79 14.68
CA ASP A 49 9.27 7.79 15.38
C ASP A 49 10.46 8.03 14.42
N ILE A 50 10.27 7.79 13.12
CA ILE A 50 11.32 7.92 12.09
C ILE A 50 10.72 8.61 10.86
N LEU A 51 11.13 9.86 10.62
CA LEU A 51 10.76 10.57 9.40
C LEU A 51 11.61 10.08 8.22
N PRO A 52 11.02 9.95 7.02
CA PRO A 52 11.79 9.67 5.81
C PRO A 52 12.77 10.83 5.53
N GLU A 53 14.02 10.51 5.22
CA GLU A 53 14.96 11.48 4.66
C GLU A 53 14.63 11.68 3.18
N LEU A 54 14.05 12.84 2.85
CA LEU A 54 13.78 13.23 1.47
C LEU A 54 15.03 13.88 0.84
N PRO A 55 15.25 13.70 -0.47
CA PRO A 55 16.16 14.54 -1.23
C PRO A 55 15.83 16.04 -1.09
N PRO A 56 16.76 16.95 -1.42
CA PRO A 56 16.44 18.37 -1.48
C PRO A 56 15.30 18.65 -2.47
N ASP A 57 14.40 19.56 -2.09
CA ASP A 57 13.38 20.07 -2.99
C ASP A 57 14.03 20.77 -4.20
N ASP A 58 13.74 20.25 -5.39
CA ASP A 58 14.21 20.77 -6.68
C ASP A 58 13.12 21.54 -7.43
N GLY A 59 11.96 21.77 -6.80
CA GLY A 59 10.81 22.45 -7.38
C GLY A 59 10.07 21.61 -8.41
N THR A 60 10.35 20.31 -8.50
CA THR A 60 9.67 19.37 -9.37
C THR A 60 8.80 18.41 -8.57
N ALA A 61 7.71 17.98 -9.19
CA ALA A 61 6.81 17.00 -8.63
C ALA A 61 6.32 16.07 -9.73
N LYS A 62 5.84 14.89 -9.36
CA LYS A 62 5.17 13.97 -10.27
C LYS A 62 3.73 13.78 -9.82
N VAL A 63 2.80 13.99 -10.73
CA VAL A 63 1.38 13.70 -10.50
C VAL A 63 1.02 12.49 -11.34
N SER A 64 0.57 11.42 -10.68
CA SER A 64 0.13 10.21 -11.35
C SER A 64 -1.35 9.98 -11.16
N PHE A 65 -2.02 9.47 -12.17
CA PHE A 65 -3.40 9.00 -12.08
C PHE A 65 -3.54 7.58 -12.61
N PHE A 66 -4.62 6.92 -12.23
CA PHE A 66 -4.84 5.50 -12.49
C PHE A 66 -6.12 5.30 -13.29
N LEU A 67 -6.01 4.58 -14.40
CA LEU A 67 -7.16 4.11 -15.17
C LEU A 67 -7.24 2.59 -15.06
N ASP A 68 -8.46 2.05 -15.02
CA ASP A 68 -8.67 0.61 -15.00
C ASP A 68 -8.13 0.00 -16.32
N ALA A 69 -7.34 -1.06 -16.21
CA ALA A 69 -6.75 -1.72 -17.37
C ALA A 69 -7.79 -2.45 -18.24
N ASP A 70 -8.99 -2.72 -17.70
CA ASP A 70 -10.10 -3.35 -18.41
C ASP A 70 -10.87 -2.35 -19.31
N LEU A 71 -10.59 -1.04 -19.22
CA LEU A 71 -11.19 -0.02 -20.10
C LEU A 71 -10.79 -0.22 -21.56
N GLY A 72 -11.72 0.12 -22.46
CA GLY A 72 -11.46 0.07 -23.89
C GLY A 72 -10.38 1.08 -24.32
N PRO A 73 -9.58 0.80 -25.36
CA PRO A 73 -8.58 1.75 -25.87
C PRO A 73 -9.17 3.12 -26.24
N GLU A 74 -10.43 3.16 -26.69
CA GLU A 74 -11.14 4.41 -27.02
C GLU A 74 -11.44 5.26 -25.77
N GLU A 75 -11.86 4.63 -24.66
CA GLU A 75 -12.17 5.33 -23.41
C GLU A 75 -10.90 5.90 -22.77
N ILE A 76 -9.80 5.14 -22.82
CA ILE A 76 -8.48 5.59 -22.37
C ILE A 76 -8.04 6.79 -23.23
N ALA A 77 -8.13 6.70 -24.55
CA ALA A 77 -7.75 7.78 -25.45
C ALA A 77 -8.59 9.05 -25.24
N MET A 78 -9.90 8.90 -25.00
CA MET A 78 -10.78 10.02 -24.66
C MET A 78 -10.37 10.68 -23.33
N THR A 79 -10.00 9.89 -22.33
CA THR A 79 -9.56 10.41 -21.03
C THR A 79 -8.23 11.15 -21.17
N LEU A 80 -7.26 10.58 -21.89
CA LEU A 80 -5.98 11.24 -22.17
C LEU A 80 -6.14 12.52 -22.99
N SER A 81 -7.10 12.58 -23.91
CA SER A 81 -7.42 13.81 -24.65
C SER A 81 -7.95 14.89 -23.70
N LYS A 82 -8.85 14.55 -22.76
CA LYS A 82 -9.35 15.49 -21.75
C LYS A 82 -8.23 15.99 -20.84
N VAL A 83 -7.33 15.10 -20.42
CA VAL A 83 -6.15 15.47 -19.61
C VAL A 83 -5.28 16.47 -20.38
N HIS A 84 -5.00 16.19 -21.66
CA HIS A 84 -4.22 17.09 -22.50
C HIS A 84 -4.89 18.46 -22.62
N ASP A 85 -6.19 18.52 -22.90
CA ASP A 85 -6.94 19.77 -23.04
C ASP A 85 -6.95 20.57 -21.72
N ALA A 86 -7.14 19.89 -20.58
CA ALA A 86 -7.10 20.51 -19.26
C ALA A 86 -5.72 21.09 -18.91
N VAL A 87 -4.63 20.41 -19.30
CA VAL A 87 -3.26 20.91 -19.13
C VAL A 87 -3.03 22.15 -20.01
N GLU A 88 -3.50 22.14 -21.26
CA GLU A 88 -3.35 23.30 -22.15
C GLU A 88 -4.17 24.51 -21.68
N GLU A 89 -5.37 24.30 -21.12
CA GLU A 89 -6.13 25.36 -20.47
C GLU A 89 -5.39 25.91 -19.24
N LEU A 90 -4.81 25.02 -18.42
CA LEU A 90 -4.00 25.42 -17.27
C LEU A 90 -2.79 26.27 -17.68
N ARG A 91 -2.11 25.92 -18.79
CA ARG A 91 -0.98 26.69 -19.36
C ARG A 91 -1.32 28.14 -19.68
N MET A 92 -2.60 28.47 -19.85
CA MET A 92 -3.04 29.86 -20.10
C MET A 92 -2.94 30.75 -18.85
N PHE A 93 -2.96 30.17 -17.66
CA PHE A 93 -3.01 30.89 -16.39
C PHE A 93 -1.80 30.63 -15.47
N ALA A 94 -1.17 29.46 -15.60
CA ALA A 94 0.00 29.05 -14.83
C ALA A 94 0.99 28.29 -15.73
N ASP A 95 2.24 28.17 -15.27
CA ASP A 95 3.23 27.29 -15.91
C ASP A 95 3.27 25.95 -15.15
N PRO A 96 2.64 24.88 -15.67
CA PRO A 96 2.69 23.57 -15.03
C PRO A 96 3.99 22.81 -15.33
N GLY A 97 4.90 23.38 -16.11
CA GLY A 97 6.12 22.70 -16.55
C GLY A 97 5.89 21.78 -17.75
N PRO A 98 6.65 20.66 -17.86
CA PRO A 98 6.65 19.84 -19.07
C PRO A 98 5.34 19.08 -19.26
N CYS A 99 4.75 18.52 -18.19
CA CYS A 99 3.52 17.72 -18.22
C CYS A 99 3.57 16.54 -19.21
N THR A 100 4.75 15.96 -19.40
CA THR A 100 4.93 14.77 -20.25
C THR A 100 4.28 13.58 -19.58
N ILE A 101 3.37 12.88 -20.27
CA ILE A 101 2.69 11.69 -19.73
C ILE A 101 3.50 10.44 -20.06
N GLU A 102 3.91 9.70 -19.04
CA GLU A 102 4.50 8.36 -19.14
C GLU A 102 3.49 7.29 -18.69
N GLU A 103 3.25 6.27 -19.53
CA GLU A 103 2.40 5.12 -19.20
C GLU A 103 3.23 4.00 -18.55
N SER A 104 2.74 3.47 -17.45
CA SER A 104 3.23 2.27 -16.78
C SER A 104 2.07 1.39 -16.32
N GLU A 105 2.30 0.10 -16.16
CA GLU A 105 1.31 -0.81 -15.58
C GLU A 105 1.65 -1.03 -14.10
N THR A 106 0.66 -0.85 -13.24
CA THR A 106 0.76 -1.28 -11.85
C THR A 106 -0.29 -2.33 -11.58
N GLU A 107 0.12 -3.40 -10.92
CA GLU A 107 -0.82 -4.40 -10.42
C GLU A 107 -1.24 -3.97 -9.02
N ASP A 108 -2.54 -4.05 -8.76
CA ASP A 108 -3.05 -4.06 -7.40
C ASP A 108 -2.48 -5.34 -6.76
N LYS A 109 -1.34 -5.21 -6.09
CA LYS A 109 -0.81 -6.29 -5.26
C LYS A 109 -1.96 -6.67 -4.35
N ASP A 110 -2.23 -7.96 -4.22
CA ASP A 110 -3.25 -8.45 -3.30
C ASP A 110 -2.77 -8.17 -1.86
N TRP A 111 -2.81 -6.90 -1.44
CA TRP A 111 -2.37 -6.43 -0.14
C TRP A 111 -3.11 -7.19 0.96
N ILE A 112 -4.37 -7.55 0.68
CA ILE A 112 -5.24 -8.35 1.54
C ILE A 112 -4.65 -9.73 1.80
N ASN A 113 -3.95 -10.35 0.86
CA ASN A 113 -3.32 -11.67 1.05
C ASN A 113 -1.79 -11.62 1.14
N ASN A 114 -1.15 -10.49 0.83
CA ASN A 114 0.31 -10.36 0.82
C ASN A 114 0.89 -10.64 2.21
N TRP A 115 0.16 -10.32 3.28
CA TRP A 115 0.59 -10.64 4.64
C TRP A 115 0.65 -12.15 4.94
N LYS A 116 -0.18 -12.96 4.26
CA LYS A 116 -0.27 -14.42 4.50
C LYS A 116 1.05 -15.14 4.26
N GLN A 117 1.85 -14.65 3.31
CA GLN A 117 3.15 -15.24 3.00
C GLN A 117 4.16 -15.10 4.15
N TYR A 118 3.96 -14.14 5.05
CA TYR A 118 4.85 -13.89 6.19
C TYR A 118 4.43 -14.64 7.45
N PHE A 119 3.21 -15.20 7.50
CA PHE A 119 2.74 -15.99 8.63
C PHE A 119 3.09 -17.47 8.43
N LYS A 120 4.24 -17.88 8.97
CA LYS A 120 4.79 -19.25 8.82
C LYS A 120 4.46 -20.15 10.01
N PRO A 121 4.46 -21.49 9.82
CA PRO A 121 4.35 -22.42 10.93
C PRO A 121 5.43 -22.16 11.99
N PHE A 122 5.05 -22.22 13.26
CA PHE A 122 5.97 -22.06 14.38
C PHE A 122 5.56 -22.99 15.52
N THR A 123 6.47 -23.20 16.47
CA THR A 123 6.25 -24.15 17.54
C THR A 123 6.29 -23.50 18.91
N VAL A 124 5.36 -23.90 19.78
CA VAL A 124 5.40 -23.63 21.21
C VAL A 124 5.62 -24.99 21.89
N ASP A 125 6.87 -25.28 22.21
CA ASP A 125 7.32 -26.56 22.78
C ASP A 125 6.89 -27.77 21.91
N ASP A 126 6.02 -28.64 22.42
CA ASP A 126 5.49 -29.84 21.75
C ASP A 126 4.28 -29.58 20.84
N ILE A 127 3.92 -28.30 20.64
CA ILE A 127 2.78 -27.87 19.85
C ILE A 127 3.25 -27.17 18.57
N LEU A 128 2.73 -27.61 17.42
CA LEU A 128 2.86 -26.92 16.15
C LEU A 128 1.64 -26.01 15.94
N ILE A 129 1.88 -24.73 15.68
CA ILE A 129 0.86 -23.75 15.32
C ILE A 129 1.08 -23.33 13.87
N LYS A 130 0.05 -23.45 13.03
CA LYS A 130 0.11 -23.04 11.62
C LYS A 130 -1.22 -22.46 11.12
N PRO A 131 -1.20 -21.64 10.05
CA PRO A 131 -2.42 -21.28 9.34
C PRO A 131 -2.89 -22.41 8.41
N THR A 132 -4.08 -22.27 7.84
CA THR A 132 -4.69 -23.25 6.94
C THR A 132 -3.97 -23.42 5.62
N TRP A 133 -3.30 -22.38 5.12
CA TRP A 133 -2.62 -22.38 3.83
C TRP A 133 -1.17 -22.90 3.85
N GLU A 134 -0.56 -23.12 5.02
CA GLU A 134 0.80 -23.67 5.11
C GLU A 134 0.75 -25.19 5.31
N GLU A 135 1.74 -25.91 4.79
CA GLU A 135 1.90 -27.35 5.02
C GLU A 135 2.52 -27.64 6.41
N ILE A 136 2.42 -28.89 6.87
CA ILE A 136 3.06 -29.33 8.11
C ILE A 136 4.53 -29.68 7.80
N PRO A 137 5.52 -29.02 8.43
CA PRO A 137 6.92 -29.39 8.27
C PRO A 137 7.16 -30.85 8.70
N GLU A 138 8.02 -31.58 7.97
CA GLU A 138 8.27 -33.01 8.20
C GLU A 138 8.78 -33.27 9.62
N GLU A 139 9.63 -32.37 10.13
CA GLU A 139 10.20 -32.40 11.47
C GLU A 139 9.20 -32.11 12.61
N HIS A 140 7.94 -31.81 12.29
CA HIS A 140 6.90 -31.46 13.26
C HIS A 140 5.65 -32.34 13.16
N LYS A 141 5.69 -33.45 12.40
CA LYS A 141 4.57 -34.37 12.22
C LYS A 141 4.14 -35.10 13.51
N ASP A 142 5.03 -35.19 14.48
CA ASP A 142 4.80 -35.81 15.80
C ASP A 142 4.23 -34.84 16.84
N LYS A 143 4.21 -33.53 16.55
CA LYS A 143 3.74 -32.49 17.46
C LYS A 143 2.21 -32.41 17.50
N LEU A 144 1.68 -31.90 18.62
CA LEU A 144 0.27 -31.55 18.72
C LEU A 144 -0.04 -30.40 17.77
N LEU A 145 -0.98 -30.58 16.83
CA LEU A 145 -1.32 -29.57 15.84
C LEU A 145 -2.43 -28.64 16.35
N ILE A 146 -2.16 -27.34 16.32
CA ILE A 146 -3.17 -26.27 16.41
C ILE A 146 -3.17 -25.51 15.09
N GLN A 147 -4.31 -25.50 14.40
CA GLN A 147 -4.49 -24.77 13.15
C GLN A 147 -5.31 -23.52 13.41
N ILE A 148 -4.72 -22.34 13.19
CA ILE A 148 -5.34 -21.04 13.45
C ILE A 148 -5.00 -20.05 12.34
N ASP A 149 -6.05 -19.48 11.75
CA ASP A 149 -5.91 -18.44 10.73
C ASP A 149 -5.90 -17.08 11.41
N PRO A 150 -4.87 -16.24 11.17
CA PRO A 150 -4.89 -14.87 11.68
C PRO A 150 -6.07 -14.10 11.09
N GLY A 151 -6.73 -13.34 11.96
CA GLY A 151 -7.85 -12.50 11.63
C GLY A 151 -7.90 -11.32 12.58
N THR A 152 -9.10 -10.81 12.87
CA THR A 152 -9.30 -9.67 13.78
C THR A 152 -9.16 -10.05 15.26
N ALA A 153 -9.22 -11.35 15.59
CA ALA A 153 -9.11 -11.82 16.96
C ALA A 153 -7.64 -12.04 17.38
N PHE A 154 -7.31 -11.59 18.59
CA PHE A 154 -6.03 -11.89 19.22
C PHE A 154 -5.91 -13.37 19.59
N GLY A 155 -4.68 -13.86 19.75
CA GLY A 155 -4.40 -15.21 20.26
C GLY A 155 -3.94 -16.23 19.22
N THR A 156 -3.30 -15.78 18.12
CA THR A 156 -2.72 -16.66 17.10
C THR A 156 -1.53 -17.50 17.60
N GLY A 157 -1.00 -17.21 18.79
CA GLY A 157 0.14 -17.91 19.38
C GLY A 157 1.49 -17.24 19.16
N LEU A 158 1.60 -16.27 18.24
CA LEU A 158 2.86 -15.58 17.96
C LEU A 158 3.31 -14.66 19.11
N HIS A 159 2.35 -14.03 19.80
CA HIS A 159 2.65 -13.15 20.92
C HIS A 159 3.00 -13.96 22.19
N GLU A 160 4.00 -13.49 22.94
CA GLU A 160 4.59 -14.17 24.09
C GLU A 160 3.55 -14.48 25.18
N THR A 161 2.58 -13.59 25.38
CA THR A 161 1.50 -13.83 26.35
C THR A 161 0.65 -15.05 26.00
N THR A 162 0.42 -15.30 24.70
CA THR A 162 -0.32 -16.50 24.25
C THR A 162 0.52 -17.75 24.51
N GLN A 163 1.82 -17.69 24.22
CA GLN A 163 2.75 -18.80 24.48
C GLN A 163 2.86 -19.13 25.97
N LEU A 164 2.91 -18.10 26.82
CA LEU A 164 2.93 -18.25 28.28
C LEU A 164 1.65 -18.95 28.77
N CYS A 165 0.49 -18.52 28.30
CA CYS A 165 -0.78 -19.18 28.62
C CYS A 165 -0.83 -20.65 28.15
N ILE A 166 -0.36 -20.93 26.93
CA ILE A 166 -0.28 -22.31 26.40
C ILE A 166 0.56 -23.20 27.32
N ARG A 167 1.74 -22.72 27.72
CA ARG A 167 2.64 -23.45 28.64
C ARG A 167 1.99 -23.74 30.00
N GLN A 168 1.32 -22.74 30.59
CA GLN A 168 0.60 -22.94 31.85
C GLN A 168 -0.55 -23.94 31.70
N ILE A 169 -1.29 -23.90 30.59
CA ILE A 169 -2.35 -24.88 30.33
C ILE A 169 -1.76 -26.31 30.29
N ARG A 170 -0.62 -26.51 29.63
CA ARG A 170 0.05 -27.81 29.57
C ARG A 170 0.52 -28.30 30.94
N GLU A 171 0.94 -27.40 31.82
CA GLU A 171 1.40 -27.73 33.17
C GLU A 171 0.25 -28.11 34.12
N TYR A 172 -0.86 -27.37 34.09
CA TYR A 172 -1.88 -27.45 35.13
C TYR A 172 -3.14 -28.24 34.73
N VAL A 173 -3.44 -28.41 33.45
CA VAL A 173 -4.63 -29.15 33.00
C VAL A 173 -4.39 -30.66 33.14
N LYS A 174 -5.30 -31.33 33.84
CA LYS A 174 -5.29 -32.80 34.03
C LYS A 174 -6.36 -33.45 33.15
N PRO A 175 -6.20 -34.73 32.77
CA PRO A 175 -7.26 -35.49 32.12
C PRO A 175 -8.55 -35.42 32.95
N GLY A 176 -9.66 -35.12 32.27
CA GLY A 176 -11.01 -35.12 32.85
C GLY A 176 -11.57 -36.52 33.04
#